data_AF-A0A5N3X4S4-F1
#
_entry.id   AF-A0A5N3X4S4-F1
#
_cell.length_a   1.000
_cell.length_b   1.000
_cell.length_c   1.000
_cell.angle_alpha   90.00
_cell.angle_beta   90.00
_cell.angle_gamma   90.00
#
_symmetry.space_group_name_H-M   'P 1'
#
loop_
_entity.id
_entity.type
_entity.pdbx_description
1 polymer ?
#
loop_
_entity_poly.entity_id
_entity_poly.type
_entity_poly.pdbx_seq_one_letter_code
_entity_poly.pdbx_strand_id
1 'polypeptide(L)' 'MDSEVQRDGRILDLIDNAWREDKLPYEDDNRGTTQSVKEQEMKWTDLALQCLHENVPPVGN' A
#
# COMPACT_ATOMS: atom_id res chain seq x y z
N MET A 1 -29.29 23.84 -0.24
CA MET A 1 -28.49 23.16 -1.27
C MET A 1 -27.24 24.00 -1.33
N ASP A 2 -26.26 23.66 -0.49
CA ASP A 2 -25.15 24.56 -0.11
C ASP A 2 -23.81 23.80 -0.16
N SER A 3 -23.71 22.82 -1.07
CA SER A 3 -22.52 21.97 -1.23
C SER A 3 -21.38 22.66 -2.00
N GLU A 4 -21.46 23.97 -2.23
CA GLU A 4 -20.39 24.72 -2.88
C GLU A 4 -19.31 25.06 -1.85
N VAL A 5 -18.17 24.36 -1.94
CA VAL A 5 -16.96 24.69 -1.17
C VAL A 5 -16.44 26.04 -1.66
N GLN A 6 -16.42 27.03 -0.77
CA GLN A 6 -15.73 28.31 -1.01
C GLN A 6 -14.23 28.04 -1.11
N ARG A 7 -13.71 28.00 -2.34
CA ARG A 7 -12.27 27.92 -2.60
C ARG A 7 -11.69 29.32 -2.42
N ASP A 8 -10.72 29.49 -1.50
CA ASP A 8 -10.04 30.77 -1.29
C ASP A 8 -9.38 31.21 -2.61
N GLY A 9 -9.81 32.36 -3.14
CA GLY A 9 -9.35 32.90 -4.42
C GLY A 9 -7.83 33.13 -4.45
N ARG A 10 -7.20 33.39 -3.29
CA ARG A 10 -5.74 33.55 -3.20
C ARG A 10 -4.97 32.28 -3.53
N ILE A 11 -5.56 31.11 -3.27
CA ILE A 11 -4.96 29.83 -3.63
C ILE A 11 -5.02 29.62 -5.15
N LEU A 12 -6.03 30.16 -5.83
CA LEU A 12 -6.15 30.03 -7.29
C LEU A 12 -5.08 30.86 -8.03
N ASP A 13 -4.67 32.01 -7.49
CA ASP A 13 -3.68 32.91 -8.11
C ASP A 13 -2.23 32.42 -7.98
N LEU A 14 -1.93 31.59 -6.97
CA LEU A 14 -0.59 31.05 -6.73
C LEU A 14 -0.31 29.74 -7.49
N ILE A 15 -1.36 29.03 -7.90
CA ILE A 15 -1.23 27.73 -8.57
C ILE A 15 -1.33 27.95 -10.08
N ASP A 16 -0.19 27.92 -10.76
CA ASP A 16 -0.13 27.92 -12.22
C ASP A 16 -0.78 26.65 -12.82
N ASN A 17 -1.26 26.75 -14.05
CA ASN A 17 -1.99 25.68 -14.74
C ASN A 17 -1.16 24.38 -14.84
N ALA A 18 0.16 24.51 -15.03
CA ALA A 18 1.06 23.35 -15.07
C ALA A 18 1.02 22.54 -13.76
N TRP A 19 0.92 23.21 -12.61
CA TRP A 19 0.87 22.54 -11.31
C TRP A 19 -0.53 21.96 -11.00
N ARG A 20 -1.60 22.57 -11.52
CA ARG A 20 -2.95 21.98 -11.41
C ARG A 20 -3.10 20.67 -12.15
N GLU A 21 -2.43 20.57 -13.29
CA GLU A 21 -2.50 19.40 -14.17
C GLU A 21 -1.45 18.35 -13.82
N ASP A 22 -0.46 18.70 -13.01
CA ASP A 22 0.56 17.79 -12.52
C ASP A 22 -0.08 16.69 -11.66
N LYS A 23 -0.07 15.47 -12.20
CA LYS A 23 -0.46 14.25 -11.49
C LYS A 23 0.80 13.52 -11.10
N LEU A 24 0.89 13.13 -9.83
CA LEU A 24 1.95 12.23 -9.40
C LEU A 24 1.95 10.99 -10.32
N PRO A 25 3.13 10.50 -10.74
CA PRO A 25 3.20 9.22 -11.41
C PRO A 25 2.51 8.20 -10.51
N TYR A 26 1.78 7.26 -11.12
CA TYR A 26 1.30 6.10 -10.37
C TYR A 26 2.54 5.41 -9.82
N GLU A 27 2.79 5.56 -8.52
CA GLU A 27 3.67 4.68 -7.79
C GLU A 27 3.15 3.28 -8.10
N ASP A 28 3.97 2.51 -8.80
CA ASP A 28 3.68 1.10 -9.01
C ASP A 28 3.79 0.49 -7.61
N ASP A 29 2.67 0.47 -6.89
CA ASP A 29 2.50 -0.29 -5.64
C ASP A 29 2.85 -1.78 -5.84
N ASN A 30 3.07 -2.18 -7.10
CA ASN A 30 3.58 -3.47 -7.51
C ASN A 30 5.08 -3.50 -7.87
N ARG A 31 5.89 -2.57 -7.36
CA ARG A 31 7.35 -2.76 -7.32
C ARG A 31 7.68 -3.78 -6.21
N GLY A 32 7.30 -5.04 -6.43
CA GLY A 32 7.55 -6.06 -5.41
C GLY A 32 7.29 -7.48 -5.81
N THR A 33 6.09 -7.84 -6.28
CA THR A 33 5.82 -9.22 -6.70
C THR A 33 4.48 -9.27 -7.43
N THR A 34 4.47 -9.61 -8.73
CA THR A 34 3.29 -10.17 -9.40
C THR A 34 3.02 -11.58 -8.87
N GLN A 35 2.91 -11.72 -7.55
CA GLN A 35 2.68 -12.98 -6.88
C GLN A 35 1.22 -13.36 -7.07
N SER A 36 0.96 -14.58 -7.52
CA SER A 36 -0.42 -15.09 -7.57
C SER A 36 -0.99 -15.18 -6.16
N VAL A 37 -2.30 -14.96 -6.00
CA VAL A 37 -3.02 -15.16 -4.72
C VAL A 37 -2.66 -16.52 -4.10
N LYS A 38 -2.54 -17.57 -4.93
CA LYS A 38 -2.14 -18.92 -4.49
C LYS A 38 -0.75 -18.96 -3.85
N GLU A 39 0.20 -18.25 -4.41
CA GLU A 39 1.57 -18.23 -3.90
C GLU A 39 1.64 -17.40 -2.60
N GLN A 40 0.79 -16.37 -2.46
CA GLN A 40 0.64 -15.63 -1.21
C GLN A 40 0.03 -16.53 -0.12
N GLU A 41 -1.06 -17.23 -0.42
CA GLU A 41 -1.67 -18.21 0.50
C GLU A 41 -0.69 -19.32 0.90
N MET A 42 0.15 -19.78 -0.03
CA MET A 42 1.19 -20.76 0.25
C MET A 42 2.28 -20.21 1.18
N LYS A 43 2.72 -18.96 0.99
CA LYS A 43 3.63 -18.29 1.93
C LYS A 43 3.02 -18.15 3.32
N TRP A 44 1.74 -17.83 3.40
CA TRP A 44 1.04 -17.70 4.69
C TRP A 44 0.93 -19.04 5.41
N THR A 45 0.74 -20.12 4.65
CA THR A 45 0.73 -21.49 5.17
C THR A 45 2.12 -21.88 5.70
N ASP A 46 3.17 -21.62 4.92
CA ASP A 46 4.56 -21.89 5.33
C ASP A 46 4.92 -21.10 6.60
N LEU A 47 4.54 -19.83 6.66
CA LEU A 47 4.76 -18.98 7.83
C LEU A 47 4.05 -19.53 9.08
N ALA A 48 2.80 -19.99 8.96
CA ALA A 48 2.07 -20.58 10.08
C ALA A 48 2.74 -21.87 10.60
N LEU A 49 3.30 -22.69 9.70
CA LEU A 49 4.05 -23.89 10.07
C LEU A 49 5.35 -23.55 10.79
N GLN A 50 6.06 -22.51 10.37
CA GLN A 50 7.26 -22.01 11.07
C GLN A 50 6.92 -21.55 12.48
N CYS A 51 5.83 -20.81 12.67
CA CYS A 51 5.38 -20.39 13.99
C CYS A 51 5.12 -21.60 14.90
N LEU A 52 4.53 -22.69 14.39
CA LEU A 52 4.32 -23.90 15.18
C LEU A 52 5.63 -24.61 15.54
N HIS A 53 6.59 -24.67 14.61
CA HIS A 53 7.90 -25.27 14.85
C HIS A 53 8.69 -24.52 15.93
N GLU A 54 8.61 -23.19 15.94
CA GLU A 54 9.28 -22.34 16.93
C GLU A 54 8.75 -22.52 18.37
N ASN A 55 7.56 -23.11 18.52
CA ASN A 55 6.95 -23.43 19.81
C ASN A 55 7.27 -24.85 20.32
N VAL A 56 8.06 -25.65 19.59
CA VAL A 56 8.52 -26.96 20.08
C VAL A 56 9.82 -26.77 20.85
N PRO A 57 9.87 -27.00 22.18
CA PRO A 57 11.13 -26.94 22.92
C PRO A 57 12.10 -27.98 22.34
N PRO A 58 13.42 -27.70 22.26
CA PRO A 58 14.38 -28.70 21.84
C PRO A 58 14.24 -29.90 22.77
N VAL A 59 13.87 -31.06 22.22
CA VAL A 59 13.92 -32.31 22.96
C VAL A 59 15.40 -32.58 23.20
N GLY A 60 15.86 -32.18 24.39
CA GLY A 60 17.21 -32.48 24.88
C GLY A 60 17.34 -33.98 25.08
N ASN A 61 18.53 -34.49 24.73
CA ASN A 61 19.00 -35.88 24.78
C ASN A 61 18.52 -36.71 25.99
#